data_AF-A0A812QEX3-F1
#
_entry.id   AF-A0A812QEX3-F1
#
_cell.length_a   1.000
_cell.length_b   1.000
_cell.length_c   1.000
_cell.angle_alpha   90.00
_cell.angle_beta   90.00
_cell.angle_gamma   90.00
#
_symmetry.space_group_name_H-M   'P 1'
#
loop_
_entity.id
_entity.type
_entity.pdbx_description
1 polymer ?
#
loop_
_entity_poly.entity_id
_entity_poly.type
_entity_poly.pdbx_seq_one_letter_code
_entity_poly.pdbx_strand_id
1 'polypeptide(L)'
;MQVWNFLPLFVDNGDFIFQDLTGKAYRLDLRTGAVRWKNGGKDGTWTDGSAAVGNGMVFTVHNNNLPGFDGLSEYNPGTLSAFNITDGTLIWKVVTPRPPNNAPAIGKVKNYPGMSVVMPICQQVMQFASCDVQVHDADTGVLRWVFHGP
;
A
#
# COMPACT_ATOMS: atom_id res chain seq x y z
N MET A 1 -12.58 -12.89 -5.56
CA MET A 1 -12.05 -11.59 -5.09
C MET A 1 -12.51 -11.45 -3.66
N GLN A 2 -11.57 -11.39 -2.72
CA GLN A 2 -11.89 -11.17 -1.31
C GLN A 2 -11.29 -9.81 -0.96
N VAL A 3 -12.14 -8.92 -0.46
CA VAL A 3 -11.76 -7.56 -0.10
C VAL A 3 -11.80 -7.48 1.41
N TRP A 4 -10.79 -6.83 2.00
CA TRP A 4 -10.71 -6.55 3.42
C TRP A 4 -10.37 -5.07 3.58
N ASN A 5 -10.88 -4.45 4.66
CA ASN A 5 -10.74 -3.02 4.90
C ASN A 5 -10.96 -2.15 3.64
N PHE A 6 -12.16 -2.26 3.06
CA PHE A 6 -12.50 -1.71 1.75
C PHE A 6 -12.54 -0.18 1.75
N LEU A 7 -11.54 0.44 1.09
CA LEU A 7 -11.42 1.88 0.94
C LEU A 7 -11.37 2.27 -0.55
N PRO A 8 -12.49 2.70 -1.15
CA PRO A 8 -12.49 3.27 -2.49
C PRO A 8 -11.93 4.71 -2.49
N LEU A 9 -11.12 5.02 -3.47
CA LEU A 9 -10.48 6.32 -3.67
C LEU A 9 -10.89 6.89 -5.03
N PHE A 10 -11.34 8.15 -5.05
CA PHE A 10 -11.60 8.84 -6.30
C PHE A 10 -10.32 9.03 -7.11
N VAL A 11 -10.41 8.75 -8.40
CA VAL A 11 -9.37 9.06 -9.38
C VAL A 11 -9.98 9.67 -10.62
N ASP A 12 -9.45 10.84 -11.00
CA ASP A 12 -9.99 11.67 -12.07
C ASP A 12 -11.52 11.91 -11.90
N ASN A 13 -12.23 12.22 -12.99
CA ASN A 13 -13.64 12.59 -12.97
C ASN A 13 -14.62 11.43 -13.18
N GLY A 14 -14.16 10.17 -13.18
CA GLY A 14 -15.02 9.07 -13.64
C GLY A 14 -14.62 7.67 -13.21
N ASP A 15 -13.55 7.51 -12.44
CA ASP A 15 -13.11 6.20 -11.98
C ASP A 15 -12.91 6.21 -10.45
N PHE A 16 -12.85 5.04 -9.86
CA PHE A 16 -12.33 4.86 -8.50
C PHE A 16 -11.35 3.70 -8.45
N ILE A 17 -10.44 3.76 -7.47
CA ILE A 17 -9.44 2.73 -7.21
C ILE A 17 -9.60 2.18 -5.80
N PHE A 18 -9.32 0.89 -5.62
CA PHE A 18 -9.15 0.27 -4.32
C PHE A 18 -8.10 -0.85 -4.40
N GLN A 19 -7.71 -1.41 -3.24
CA GLN A 19 -6.96 -2.66 -3.19
C GLN A 19 -7.78 -3.79 -2.56
N ASP A 20 -7.50 -5.03 -2.96
CA ASP A 20 -8.01 -6.21 -2.27
C ASP A 20 -7.09 -6.68 -1.13
N LEU A 21 -7.49 -7.74 -0.40
CA LEU A 21 -6.74 -8.22 0.78
C LEU A 21 -5.34 -8.72 0.45
N THR A 22 -5.03 -9.00 -0.81
CA THR A 22 -3.71 -9.46 -1.26
C THR A 22 -2.81 -8.30 -1.69
N GLY A 23 -3.29 -7.05 -1.60
CA GLY A 23 -2.61 -5.85 -2.10
C GLY A 23 -2.75 -5.66 -3.62
N LYS A 24 -3.69 -6.35 -4.28
CA LYS A 24 -3.97 -6.17 -5.71
C LYS A 24 -4.78 -4.90 -5.92
N ALA A 25 -4.30 -4.02 -6.79
CA ALA A 25 -5.00 -2.79 -7.15
C ALA A 25 -6.07 -3.05 -8.21
N TYR A 26 -7.18 -2.33 -8.11
CA TYR A 26 -8.30 -2.35 -9.04
C TYR A 26 -8.69 -0.92 -9.38
N ARG A 27 -8.83 -0.60 -10.68
CA ARG A 27 -9.43 0.66 -11.17
C ARG A 27 -10.71 0.34 -11.93
N LEU A 28 -11.81 0.97 -11.55
CA LEU A 28 -13.13 0.75 -12.13
C LEU A 28 -13.73 2.06 -12.61
N ASP A 29 -14.48 1.99 -13.70
CA ASP A 29 -15.37 3.06 -14.15
C ASP A 29 -16.49 3.27 -13.10
N LEU A 30 -16.59 4.47 -12.57
CA LEU A 30 -17.52 4.82 -11.49
C LEU A 30 -18.99 4.76 -11.92
N ARG A 31 -19.26 4.96 -13.21
CA ARG A 31 -20.63 5.00 -13.76
C ARG A 31 -21.19 3.62 -14.06
N THR A 32 -20.32 2.68 -14.43
CA THR A 32 -20.72 1.37 -14.98
C THR A 32 -20.21 0.18 -14.15
N GLY A 33 -19.24 0.40 -13.27
CA GLY A 33 -18.55 -0.67 -12.54
C GLY A 33 -17.62 -1.51 -13.40
N ALA A 34 -17.40 -1.14 -14.67
CA ALA A 34 -16.50 -1.87 -15.55
C ALA A 34 -15.05 -1.75 -15.06
N VAL A 35 -14.36 -2.89 -14.95
CA VAL A 35 -12.93 -2.92 -14.61
C VAL A 35 -12.13 -2.32 -15.76
N ARG A 36 -11.40 -1.23 -15.48
CA ARG A 36 -10.42 -0.65 -16.41
C ARG A 36 -9.18 -1.51 -16.43
N TRP A 37 -8.65 -1.79 -15.25
CA TRP A 37 -7.51 -2.67 -15.04
C TRP A 37 -7.51 -3.21 -13.61
N LYS A 38 -6.77 -4.30 -13.42
CA LYS A 38 -6.39 -4.83 -12.10
C LYS A 38 -4.99 -5.42 -12.19
N ASN A 39 -4.15 -5.19 -11.19
CA ASN A 39 -2.79 -5.72 -11.20
C ASN A 39 -2.19 -5.85 -9.80
N GLY A 40 -1.14 -6.66 -9.70
CA GLY A 40 -0.40 -6.88 -8.47
C GLY A 40 -1.06 -7.84 -7.50
N GLY A 41 -0.76 -7.62 -6.22
CA GLY A 41 -1.07 -8.52 -5.13
C GLY A 41 -0.25 -9.81 -5.15
N LYS A 42 -0.36 -10.58 -4.07
CA LYS A 42 0.31 -11.88 -3.92
C LYS A 42 -0.67 -12.89 -3.34
N ASP A 43 -0.96 -13.96 -4.07
CA ASP A 43 -1.82 -15.02 -3.57
C ASP A 43 -1.23 -15.63 -2.30
N GLY A 44 -2.11 -16.01 -1.37
CA GLY A 44 -1.65 -16.40 -0.05
C GLY A 44 -0.96 -15.24 0.66
N THR A 45 -1.59 -14.06 0.69
CA THR A 45 -1.21 -12.96 1.57
C THR A 45 -2.46 -12.29 2.14
N TRP A 46 -2.25 -11.39 3.09
CA TRP A 46 -3.29 -10.63 3.76
C TRP A 46 -2.82 -9.20 4.04
N THR A 47 -3.74 -8.26 4.18
CA THR A 47 -3.44 -6.90 4.63
C THR A 47 -4.65 -6.32 5.35
N ASP A 48 -4.41 -5.62 6.45
CA ASP A 48 -5.38 -4.67 7.00
C ASP A 48 -5.22 -3.28 6.40
N GLY A 49 -4.18 -3.05 5.59
CA GLY A 49 -3.95 -1.77 4.95
C GLY A 49 -4.94 -1.48 3.83
N SER A 50 -4.91 -0.24 3.36
CA SER A 50 -5.68 0.21 2.20
C SER A 50 -4.75 0.88 1.18
N ALA A 51 -5.24 1.09 -0.03
CA ALA A 51 -4.49 1.80 -1.06
C ALA A 51 -4.37 3.30 -0.72
N ALA A 52 -3.48 3.98 -1.41
CA ALA A 52 -3.43 5.44 -1.46
C ALA A 52 -3.11 5.91 -2.89
N VAL A 53 -3.52 7.12 -3.24
CA VAL A 53 -3.34 7.67 -4.59
C VAL A 53 -2.59 9.00 -4.51
N GLY A 54 -1.63 9.19 -5.41
CA GLY A 54 -0.91 10.44 -5.57
C GLY A 54 0.21 10.31 -6.60
N ASN A 55 0.71 11.44 -7.10
CA ASN A 55 1.84 11.46 -8.04
C ASN A 55 1.63 10.60 -9.31
N GLY A 56 0.39 10.51 -9.82
CA GLY A 56 0.08 9.66 -10.98
C GLY A 56 0.15 8.15 -10.70
N MET A 57 0.13 7.75 -9.43
CA MET A 57 0.27 6.37 -8.98
C MET A 57 -0.80 5.97 -7.96
N VAL A 58 -1.02 4.65 -7.87
CA VAL A 58 -1.62 4.02 -6.69
C VAL A 58 -0.57 3.24 -5.93
N PHE A 59 -0.61 3.36 -4.61
CA PHE A 59 0.25 2.63 -3.68
C PHE A 59 -0.59 1.58 -2.96
N THR A 60 -0.13 0.32 -2.99
CA THR A 60 -0.79 -0.79 -2.31
C THR A 60 0.15 -1.51 -1.37
N VAL A 61 -0.43 -2.24 -0.43
CA VAL A 61 0.31 -2.87 0.67
C VAL A 61 -0.20 -4.27 0.95
N HIS A 62 0.71 -5.20 1.26
CA HIS A 62 0.36 -6.52 1.78
C HIS A 62 1.46 -7.11 2.67
N ASN A 63 1.09 -8.05 3.54
CA ASN A 63 2.04 -8.89 4.26
C ASN A 63 2.61 -9.95 3.33
N ASN A 64 3.90 -10.28 3.43
CA ASN A 64 4.50 -11.27 2.54
C ASN A 64 4.22 -12.72 2.97
N ASN A 65 3.81 -12.92 4.21
CA ASN A 65 3.46 -14.20 4.81
C ASN A 65 1.96 -14.23 5.08
N LEU A 66 1.35 -15.42 5.01
CA LEU A 66 0.00 -15.65 5.55
C LEU A 66 0.12 -15.84 7.05
N PRO A 67 -0.32 -14.90 7.89
CA PRO A 67 -0.80 -15.33 9.18
C PRO A 67 -2.21 -15.90 8.92
N GLY A 68 -2.36 -17.22 9.04
CA GLY A 68 -3.44 -17.63 9.95
C GLY A 68 -3.19 -16.95 11.30
N PHE A 69 -4.21 -16.73 12.14
CA PHE A 69 -4.01 -16.08 13.45
C PHE A 69 -2.83 -16.67 14.26
N ASP A 70 -2.47 -17.93 14.01
CA ASP A 70 -1.36 -18.66 14.64
C ASP A 70 0.06 -18.24 14.17
N GLY A 71 0.20 -17.35 13.19
CA GLY A 71 1.49 -16.91 12.61
C GLY A 71 1.75 -15.40 12.64
N LEU A 72 1.01 -14.66 13.48
CA LEU A 72 1.15 -13.22 13.63
C LEU A 72 2.51 -12.89 14.28
N SER A 73 3.26 -11.99 13.65
CA SER A 73 4.53 -11.47 14.18
C SER A 73 4.69 -10.01 13.76
N GLU A 74 5.15 -9.18 14.69
CA GLU A 74 5.51 -7.79 14.42
C GLU A 74 6.69 -7.65 13.43
N TYR A 75 7.44 -8.73 13.20
CA TYR A 75 8.58 -8.81 12.28
C TYR A 75 8.23 -9.49 10.95
N ASN A 76 6.94 -9.78 10.71
CA ASN A 76 6.53 -10.29 9.41
C ASN A 76 6.80 -9.22 8.33
N PRO A 77 7.60 -9.51 7.30
CA PRO A 77 7.86 -8.53 6.27
C PRO A 77 6.59 -8.32 5.45
N GLY A 78 6.46 -7.14 4.87
CA GLY A 78 5.43 -6.83 3.89
C GLY A 78 6.00 -6.24 2.63
N THR A 79 5.11 -5.74 1.78
CA THR A 79 5.44 -5.11 0.52
C THR A 79 4.62 -3.85 0.38
N LEU A 80 5.29 -2.74 0.03
CA LEU A 80 4.70 -1.52 -0.52
C LEU A 80 4.96 -1.52 -2.02
N SER A 81 3.91 -1.42 -2.84
CA SER A 81 4.01 -1.40 -4.30
C SER A 81 3.42 -0.11 -4.86
N ALA A 82 3.99 0.41 -5.95
CA ALA A 82 3.47 1.55 -6.70
C ALA A 82 3.13 1.12 -8.12
N PHE A 83 1.90 1.42 -8.56
CA PHE A 83 1.44 1.16 -9.92
C PHE A 83 1.09 2.47 -10.61
N ASN A 84 1.39 2.57 -11.91
CA ASN A 84 0.91 3.65 -12.74
C ASN A 84 -0.61 3.70 -12.70
N ILE A 85 -1.17 4.86 -12.43
CA ILE A 85 -2.62 5.00 -12.23
C ILE A 85 -3.41 4.77 -13.52
N THR A 86 -2.83 5.04 -14.68
CA THR A 86 -3.49 5.01 -15.98
C THR A 86 -3.70 3.58 -16.46
N ASP A 87 -2.67 2.73 -16.38
CA ASP A 87 -2.69 1.39 -16.97
C ASP A 87 -2.45 0.25 -15.96
N GLY A 88 -2.16 0.58 -14.70
CA GLY A 88 -1.89 -0.41 -13.65
C GLY A 88 -0.54 -1.09 -13.78
N THR A 89 0.39 -0.59 -14.59
CA THR A 89 1.75 -1.14 -14.69
C THR A 89 2.50 -0.95 -13.37
N LEU A 90 3.21 -1.99 -12.91
CA LEU A 90 4.06 -1.89 -11.72
C LEU A 90 5.26 -0.99 -12.04
N ILE A 91 5.44 0.07 -11.25
CA ILE A 91 6.58 0.99 -11.38
C ILE A 91 7.72 0.53 -10.48
N TRP A 92 7.43 0.35 -9.19
CA TRP A 92 8.38 -0.16 -8.21
C TRP A 92 7.66 -0.88 -7.07
N LYS A 93 8.42 -1.69 -6.33
CA LYS A 93 7.98 -2.26 -5.05
C LYS A 93 9.17 -2.36 -4.10
N VAL A 94 8.90 -2.24 -2.81
CA VAL A 94 9.89 -2.43 -1.74
C VAL A 94 9.35 -3.38 -0.70
N VAL A 95 10.26 -4.14 -0.08
CA VAL A 95 9.94 -4.98 1.07
C VAL A 95 10.06 -4.14 2.33
N THR A 96 9.02 -4.14 3.16
CA THR A 96 9.05 -3.52 4.47
C THR A 96 9.47 -4.56 5.52
N PRO A 97 10.25 -4.19 6.54
CA PRO A 97 10.70 -5.14 7.57
C PRO A 97 9.57 -5.56 8.53
N ARG A 98 8.45 -4.83 8.51
CA ARG A 98 7.26 -5.07 9.34
C ARG A 98 5.98 -4.97 8.50
N PRO A 99 4.83 -5.42 9.02
CA PRO A 99 3.55 -5.36 8.32
C PRO A 99 3.13 -3.93 7.93
N PRO A 100 2.90 -3.62 6.65
CA PRO A 100 2.38 -2.33 6.21
C PRO A 100 0.84 -2.31 6.25
N ASN A 101 0.27 -2.58 7.42
CA ASN A 101 -1.17 -2.80 7.61
C ASN A 101 -2.01 -1.50 7.69
N ASN A 102 -1.59 -0.44 7.00
CA ASN A 102 -2.32 0.84 6.97
C ASN A 102 -2.21 1.49 5.58
N ALA A 103 -2.95 2.56 5.33
CA ALA A 103 -2.82 3.31 4.09
C ALA A 103 -1.51 4.15 4.09
N PRO A 104 -0.73 4.14 3.00
CA PRO A 104 0.35 5.10 2.81
C PRO A 104 -0.18 6.54 2.71
N ALA A 105 0.64 7.53 3.05
CA ALA A 105 0.35 8.94 2.81
C ALA A 105 1.31 9.52 1.77
N ILE A 106 0.80 10.31 0.82
CA ILE A 106 1.59 10.88 -0.28
C ILE A 106 1.59 12.40 -0.15
N GLY A 107 2.76 13.04 -0.25
CA GLY A 107 2.84 14.49 -0.19
C GLY A 107 4.19 15.08 -0.57
N LYS A 108 4.19 16.40 -0.80
CA LYS A 108 5.43 17.18 -0.98
C LYS A 108 6.09 17.38 0.37
N VAL A 109 7.41 17.24 0.40
CA VAL A 109 8.23 17.55 1.57
C VAL A 109 9.17 18.69 1.20
N LYS A 110 9.25 19.69 2.08
CA LYS A 110 10.15 20.83 1.89
C LYS A 110 11.59 20.32 1.72
N ASN A 111 12.30 20.85 0.72
CA ASN A 111 13.68 20.50 0.38
C ASN A 111 13.90 19.08 -0.17
N TYR A 112 12.85 18.30 -0.44
CA TYR A 112 12.96 17.07 -1.20
C TYR A 112 12.51 17.27 -2.65
N PRO A 113 13.19 16.65 -3.63
CA PRO A 113 12.66 16.58 -4.97
C PRO A 113 11.41 15.69 -4.99
N GLY A 114 10.47 16.03 -5.89
CA GLY A 114 9.29 15.22 -6.15
C GLY A 114 8.33 15.07 -4.96
N MET A 115 7.59 13.96 -4.98
CA MET A 115 6.68 13.56 -3.92
C MET A 115 7.36 12.54 -2.99
N SER A 116 6.84 12.40 -1.77
CA SER A 116 7.25 11.37 -0.83
C SER A 116 6.07 10.46 -0.48
N VAL A 117 6.37 9.21 -0.16
CA VAL A 117 5.43 8.25 0.43
C VAL A 117 5.83 8.02 1.88
N VAL A 118 4.90 8.22 2.80
CA VAL A 118 5.04 7.90 4.22
C VAL A 118 4.28 6.61 4.49
N MET A 119 4.99 5.60 4.97
CA MET A 119 4.44 4.26 5.22
C MET A 119 4.62 3.90 6.70
N PRO A 120 3.56 3.97 7.52
CA PRO A 120 3.58 3.36 8.84
C PRO A 120 3.59 1.84 8.74
N ILE A 121 4.48 1.18 9.48
CA ILE A 121 4.61 -0.28 9.48
C ILE A 121 4.52 -0.81 10.91
N CYS A 122 3.54 -1.66 11.17
CA CYS A 122 3.31 -2.31 12.46
C CYS A 122 2.30 -3.46 12.36
N GLN A 123 2.36 -4.38 13.31
CA GLN A 123 1.35 -5.41 13.48
C GLN A 123 0.28 -4.95 14.48
N GLN A 124 -0.72 -4.22 13.97
CA GLN A 124 -1.74 -3.52 14.77
C GLN A 124 -2.62 -4.42 15.64
N VAL A 125 -2.74 -5.72 15.31
CA VAL A 125 -3.47 -6.69 16.15
C VAL A 125 -2.64 -7.21 17.33
N MET A 126 -1.33 -6.93 17.37
CA MET A 126 -0.45 -7.29 18.48
C MET A 126 -0.27 -6.08 19.40
N GLN A 127 -0.75 -6.20 20.64
CA GLN A 127 -0.48 -5.19 21.66
C GLN A 127 1.03 -5.07 21.90
N PHE A 128 1.51 -3.83 22.07
CA PHE A 128 2.92 -3.49 22.28
C PHE A 128 3.87 -3.87 21.13
N ALA A 129 3.35 -4.17 19.93
CA ALA A 129 4.18 -4.32 18.75
C ALA A 129 4.87 -3.01 18.40
N SER A 130 6.15 -3.09 18.04
CA SER A 130 6.90 -1.91 17.62
C SER A 130 6.31 -1.36 16.32
N CYS A 131 6.21 -0.03 16.25
CA CYS A 131 5.72 0.66 15.06
C CYS A 131 6.83 1.53 14.49
N ASP A 132 7.15 1.36 13.21
CA ASP A 132 8.08 2.26 12.52
C ASP A 132 7.34 3.09 11.47
N VAL A 133 7.94 4.19 11.04
CA VAL A 133 7.49 4.94 9.87
C VAL A 133 8.64 5.01 8.87
N GLN A 134 8.41 4.52 7.66
CA GLN A 134 9.35 4.68 6.57
C GLN A 134 8.93 5.84 5.66
N VAL A 135 9.91 6.62 5.21
CA VAL A 135 9.69 7.63 4.17
C VAL A 135 10.47 7.26 2.93
N HIS A 136 9.77 7.18 1.80
CA HIS A 136 10.31 6.83 0.50
C HIS A 136 10.17 7.97 -0.48
N ASP A 137 11.10 8.03 -1.43
CA ASP A 137 10.90 8.74 -2.68
C ASP A 137 9.72 8.12 -3.47
N ALA A 138 8.74 8.92 -3.88
CA ALA A 138 7.53 8.39 -4.50
C ALA A 138 7.74 7.83 -5.90
N ASP A 139 8.72 8.34 -6.65
CA ASP A 139 8.97 7.94 -8.04
C ASP A 139 9.80 6.65 -8.14
N THR A 140 10.63 6.39 -7.13
CA THR A 140 11.61 5.30 -7.15
C THR A 140 11.44 4.26 -6.05
N GLY A 141 10.68 4.57 -5.00
CA GLY A 141 10.57 3.73 -3.80
C GLY A 141 11.82 3.75 -2.92
N VAL A 142 12.86 4.51 -3.26
CA VAL A 142 14.11 4.59 -2.49
C VAL A 142 13.81 5.08 -1.07
N LEU A 143 14.21 4.30 -0.08
CA LEU A 143 14.09 4.65 1.34
C LEU A 143 14.96 5.88 1.64
N ARG A 144 14.36 6.89 2.23
CA ARG A 144 15.03 8.13 2.66
C ARG A 144 15.44 8.07 4.12
N TRP A 145 14.52 7.65 4.99
CA TRP A 145 14.80 7.45 6.41
C TRP A 145 13.69 6.61 7.07
N VAL A 146 13.98 6.17 8.30
CA VAL A 146 13.05 5.46 9.17
C VAL A 146 12.95 6.21 10.50
N PHE A 147 11.73 6.44 10.97
CA PHE A 147 11.47 6.77 12.36
C PHE A 147 11.14 5.47 13.09
N HIS A 148 11.91 5.18 14.14
CA HIS A 148 11.64 4.06 15.03
C HIS A 148 10.70 4.54 16.14
N GLY A 149 9.46 4.08 16.09
CA GLY A 149 8.47 4.41 17.09
C GLY A 149 8.69 3.63 18.40
N PRO A 150 7.89 3.96 19.43
CA PRO A 150 7.99 3.34 20.73
C PRO A 150 7.59 1.86 20.72
#